data_AF-A0A2Z2HVT6-F1
#
_entry.id   AF-A0A2Z2HVT6-F1
#
_cell.length_a   1.000
_cell.length_b   1.000
_cell.length_c   1.000
_cell.angle_alpha   90.00
_cell.angle_beta   90.00
_cell.angle_gamma   90.00
#
_symmetry.space_group_name_H-M   'P 1'
#
loop_
_entity.id
_entity.type
_entity.pdbx_description
1 polymer ?
#
loop_
_entity_poly.entity_id
_entity_poly.type
_entity_poly.pdbx_seq_one_letter_code
_entity_poly.pdbx_strand_id
1 'polypeptide(L)'
;MGSEGDDSDRPDHPDRRGYGEGWDELRQATLRRDGYACTRCGADDRTLQAHHVIPRGAGGPDALENLLTLCRPCHGVIHQSNSSFDDVRDEAPLFPKPDAPDPVARLREPIDQCCSRCGVERTDSGDLVAWIDPPSGPDEPDSGHFTLCKSCAGFLAESDARCEYEDLTGMGRLQIHELSTRRLDARVRPSLFAPPQVAVRREPRTLRERVLFDTPLRFVFTGPVRWLVAGTTLYVLATLLFTSL
;
A
#
# COMPACT_ATOMS: atom_id res chain seq x y z
N MET A 1 -31.15 -11.45 58.78
CA MET A 1 -31.10 -11.64 57.32
C MET A 1 -30.98 -10.27 56.66
N GLY A 2 -29.76 -9.80 56.45
CA GLY A 2 -29.49 -8.69 55.54
C GLY A 2 -28.83 -9.32 54.33
N SER A 3 -29.52 -9.31 53.19
CA SER A 3 -28.99 -9.83 51.93
C SER A 3 -27.79 -8.99 51.50
N GLU A 4 -26.68 -9.68 51.28
CA GLU A 4 -25.46 -9.18 50.67
C GLU A 4 -25.81 -8.46 49.35
N GLY A 5 -25.45 -7.18 49.28
CA GLY A 5 -25.46 -6.43 48.03
C GLY A 5 -24.27 -6.89 47.19
N ASP A 6 -24.59 -7.42 46.02
CA ASP A 6 -23.68 -7.77 44.93
C ASP A 6 -22.86 -6.54 44.53
N ASP A 7 -21.55 -6.53 44.84
CA ASP A 7 -20.58 -5.45 44.56
C ASP A 7 -20.02 -5.56 43.13
N SER A 8 -20.86 -5.92 42.16
CA SER A 8 -20.45 -6.16 40.77
C SER A 8 -20.62 -4.95 39.85
N ASP A 9 -20.99 -3.78 40.38
CA ASP A 9 -21.41 -2.62 39.57
C ASP A 9 -20.63 -1.34 39.95
N ARG A 10 -19.31 -1.48 40.15
CA ARG A 10 -18.41 -0.32 40.26
C ARG A 10 -18.00 0.11 38.84
N PRO A 11 -18.13 1.40 38.48
CA PRO A 11 -17.72 1.87 37.17
C PRO A 11 -16.22 1.66 37.02
N ASP A 12 -15.85 0.83 36.05
CA ASP A 12 -14.50 0.60 35.57
C ASP A 12 -13.82 1.96 35.38
N HIS A 13 -12.82 2.27 36.20
CA HIS A 13 -12.26 3.61 36.28
C HIS A 13 -11.18 3.72 35.20
N PRO A 14 -11.43 4.37 34.05
CA PRO A 14 -10.48 4.36 32.97
C PRO A 14 -9.19 5.08 33.37
N ASP A 15 -8.04 4.53 32.98
CA ASP A 15 -6.75 5.23 33.04
C ASP A 15 -6.81 6.52 32.20
N ARG A 16 -5.75 7.33 32.24
CA ARG A 16 -5.68 8.58 31.46
C ARG A 16 -5.82 8.40 29.94
N ARG A 17 -5.72 7.15 29.44
CA ARG A 17 -5.86 6.76 28.04
C ARG A 17 -7.20 6.08 27.76
N GLY A 18 -8.09 5.99 28.74
CA GLY A 18 -9.42 5.42 28.60
C GLY A 18 -9.49 3.91 28.83
N TYR A 19 -8.45 3.25 29.34
CA TYR A 19 -8.41 1.79 29.53
C TYR A 19 -8.91 1.38 30.91
N GLY A 20 -9.74 0.33 30.94
CA GLY A 20 -10.26 -0.25 32.18
C GLY A 20 -9.23 -1.01 33.01
N GLU A 21 -9.67 -1.48 34.18
CA GLU A 21 -8.93 -2.42 35.01
C GLU A 21 -8.55 -3.69 34.20
N GLY A 22 -7.31 -4.18 34.38
CA GLY A 22 -6.83 -5.39 33.69
C GLY A 22 -6.15 -5.15 32.33
N TRP A 23 -6.12 -3.91 31.83
CA TRP A 23 -5.51 -3.61 30.53
C TRP A 23 -4.01 -3.95 30.47
N ASP A 24 -3.26 -3.68 31.55
CA ASP A 24 -1.82 -3.95 31.56
C ASP A 24 -1.54 -5.46 31.50
N GLU A 25 -2.33 -6.28 32.20
CA GLU A 25 -2.27 -7.74 32.13
C GLU A 25 -2.63 -8.25 30.73
N LEU A 26 -3.70 -7.72 30.14
CA LEU A 26 -4.17 -8.08 28.80
C LEU A 26 -3.14 -7.70 27.73
N ARG A 27 -2.57 -6.49 27.84
CA ARG A 27 -1.45 -6.05 26.99
C ARG A 27 -0.29 -7.01 27.11
N GLN A 28 0.16 -7.33 28.31
CA GLN A 28 1.26 -8.28 28.50
C GLN A 28 0.96 -9.67 27.94
N ALA A 29 -0.28 -10.16 28.11
CA ALA A 29 -0.71 -11.44 27.53
C ALA A 29 -0.67 -11.42 26.00
N THR A 30 -1.07 -10.31 25.38
CA THR A 30 -0.99 -10.09 23.92
C THR A 30 0.46 -10.17 23.44
N LEU A 31 1.37 -9.42 24.08
CA LEU A 31 2.79 -9.42 23.72
C LEU A 31 3.41 -10.81 23.89
N ARG A 32 3.08 -11.53 24.97
CA ARG A 32 3.55 -12.90 25.20
C ARG A 32 3.07 -13.87 24.11
N ARG A 33 1.78 -13.83 23.75
CA ARG A 33 1.19 -14.68 22.72
C ARG A 33 1.90 -14.49 21.38
N ASP A 34 2.21 -13.25 21.04
CA ASP A 34 2.85 -12.88 19.77
C ASP A 34 4.39 -13.01 19.81
N GLY A 35 4.95 -13.61 20.86
CA GLY A 35 6.39 -13.86 20.99
C GLY A 35 7.22 -12.60 21.17
N TYR A 36 6.63 -11.52 21.68
CA TYR A 36 7.27 -10.20 21.80
C TYR A 36 7.81 -9.67 20.47
N ALA A 37 7.10 -9.93 19.38
CA ALA A 37 7.44 -9.44 18.05
C ALA A 37 6.24 -8.76 17.38
N CYS A 38 6.51 -7.77 16.52
CA CYS A 38 5.50 -7.13 15.70
C CYS A 38 4.85 -8.15 14.75
N THR A 39 3.53 -8.31 14.81
CA THR A 39 2.80 -9.24 13.96
C THR A 39 2.74 -8.81 12.48
N ARG A 40 2.98 -7.52 12.19
CA ARG A 40 3.05 -7.00 10.80
C ARG A 40 4.44 -7.17 10.16
N CYS A 41 5.53 -6.83 10.85
CA CYS A 41 6.87 -6.80 10.25
C CYS A 41 7.88 -7.76 10.88
N GLY A 42 7.57 -8.37 12.02
CA GLY A 42 8.45 -9.30 12.74
C GLY A 42 9.47 -8.64 13.68
N ALA A 43 9.61 -7.32 13.71
CA ALA A 43 10.58 -6.64 14.58
C ALA A 43 10.30 -6.90 16.08
N ASP A 44 11.34 -7.25 16.83
CA ASP A 44 11.36 -7.54 18.26
C ASP A 44 12.24 -6.55 19.08
N ASP A 45 12.95 -5.67 18.38
CA ASP A 45 13.89 -4.68 18.93
C ASP A 45 13.30 -3.26 19.04
N ARG A 46 11.98 -3.13 18.90
CA ARG A 46 11.25 -1.83 18.87
C ARG A 46 10.24 -1.71 20.01
N THR A 47 9.78 -0.49 20.28
CA THR A 47 8.66 -0.25 21.20
C THR A 47 7.38 -0.92 20.69
N LEU A 48 6.88 -1.90 21.45
CA LEU A 48 5.68 -2.70 21.12
C LEU A 48 4.42 -2.21 21.84
N GLN A 49 3.30 -2.27 21.12
CA GLN A 49 1.97 -1.85 21.54
C GLN A 49 0.95 -2.94 21.21
N ALA A 50 -0.08 -3.07 22.05
CA ALA A 50 -1.24 -3.89 21.73
C ALA A 50 -2.23 -3.04 20.92
N HIS A 51 -2.57 -3.51 19.72
CA HIS A 51 -3.43 -2.84 18.76
C HIS A 51 -4.76 -3.60 18.66
N HIS A 52 -5.88 -2.88 18.77
CA HIS A 52 -7.20 -3.44 18.57
C HIS A 52 -7.52 -3.63 17.09
N VAL A 53 -7.86 -4.85 16.69
CA VAL A 53 -8.32 -5.20 15.33
C VAL A 53 -9.62 -4.46 15.00
N ILE A 54 -10.60 -4.55 15.89
CA ILE A 54 -11.80 -3.70 15.88
C ILE A 54 -11.52 -2.54 16.84
N PRO A 55 -11.45 -1.28 16.38
CA PRO A 55 -11.18 -0.15 17.25
C PRO A 55 -12.20 -0.04 18.39
N ARG A 56 -11.73 0.37 19.59
CA ARG A 56 -12.62 0.60 20.75
C ARG A 56 -13.73 1.61 20.45
N GLY A 57 -13.42 2.68 19.74
CA GLY A 57 -14.41 3.68 19.31
C GLY A 57 -15.47 3.15 18.34
N ALA A 58 -15.24 1.97 17.74
CA ALA A 58 -16.19 1.23 16.92
C ALA A 58 -16.85 0.06 17.69
N GLY A 59 -16.71 0.01 19.02
CA GLY A 59 -17.27 -1.04 19.88
C GLY A 59 -16.41 -2.30 19.99
N GLY A 60 -15.14 -2.26 19.58
CA GLY A 60 -14.23 -3.40 19.72
C GLY A 60 -13.92 -3.73 21.18
N PRO A 61 -13.97 -5.01 21.60
CA PRO A 61 -13.76 -5.39 22.99
C PRO A 61 -12.28 -5.34 23.40
N ASP A 62 -12.04 -5.12 24.68
CA ASP A 62 -10.74 -5.36 25.33
C ASP A 62 -10.58 -6.87 25.60
N ALA A 63 -10.36 -7.63 24.52
CA ALA A 63 -10.22 -9.09 24.54
C ALA A 63 -8.95 -9.51 23.79
N LEU A 64 -8.33 -10.62 24.23
CA LEU A 64 -7.05 -11.07 23.68
C LEU A 64 -7.15 -11.34 22.17
N GLU A 65 -8.28 -11.89 21.73
CA GLU A 65 -8.58 -12.22 20.33
C GLU A 65 -8.76 -10.99 19.45
N ASN A 66 -9.10 -9.84 20.05
CA ASN A 66 -9.23 -8.55 19.36
C ASN A 66 -7.92 -7.75 19.37
N LEU A 67 -6.84 -8.27 19.96
CA LEU A 67 -5.57 -7.57 20.08
C LEU A 67 -4.46 -8.24 19.26
N LEU A 68 -3.59 -7.42 18.68
CA LEU A 68 -2.36 -7.82 18.00
C LEU A 68 -1.19 -6.97 18.49
N THR A 69 0.00 -7.56 18.58
CA THR A 69 1.23 -6.83 18.90
C THR A 69 1.77 -6.13 17.66
N LEU A 70 1.98 -4.81 17.74
CA LEU A 70 2.60 -4.00 16.67
C LEU A 70 3.73 -3.13 17.23
N CYS A 71 4.79 -2.92 16.43
CA CYS A 71 5.76 -1.86 16.71
C CYS A 71 5.17 -0.48 16.36
N ARG A 72 5.66 0.59 17.01
CA ARG A 72 5.15 1.96 16.81
C ARG A 72 5.09 2.40 15.32
N PRO A 73 6.11 2.15 14.46
CA PRO A 73 6.02 2.45 13.03
C PRO A 73 4.87 1.72 12.31
N CYS A 74 4.76 0.40 12.52
CA CYS A 74 3.69 -0.40 11.90
C CYS A 74 2.31 0.00 12.42
N HIS A 75 2.20 0.44 13.67
CA HIS A 75 0.95 0.96 14.20
C HIS A 75 0.54 2.27 13.50
N GLY A 76 1.52 3.12 13.18
CA GLY A 76 1.33 4.31 12.35
C GLY A 76 0.83 4.02 10.93
N VAL A 77 1.25 2.90 10.33
CA VAL A 77 0.74 2.43 9.03
C VAL A 77 -0.75 2.08 9.11
N ILE A 78 -1.23 1.57 10.25
CA ILE A 78 -2.67 1.28 10.42
C ILE A 78 -3.45 2.59 10.64
N HIS A 79 -2.88 3.51 11.44
CA HIS A 79 -3.48 4.80 11.78
C HIS A 79 -2.88 5.97 10.97
N GLN A 80 -3.00 5.92 9.64
CA GLN A 80 -2.40 6.92 8.73
C GLN A 80 -2.87 8.36 8.96
N SER A 81 -4.08 8.57 9.48
CA SER A 81 -4.59 9.91 9.78
C SER A 81 -4.17 10.45 11.16
N ASN A 82 -3.45 9.66 11.96
CA ASN A 82 -3.02 10.05 13.28
C ASN A 82 -1.60 10.60 13.25
N SER A 83 -1.48 11.92 13.44
CA SER A 83 -0.21 12.64 13.36
C SER A 83 0.80 12.28 14.46
N SER A 84 0.37 11.61 15.53
CA SER A 84 1.29 11.13 16.58
C SER A 84 2.26 10.03 16.14
N PHE A 85 2.11 9.55 14.90
CA PHE A 85 3.00 8.58 14.27
C PHE A 85 3.78 9.16 13.07
N ASP A 86 3.56 10.42 12.69
CA ASP A 86 4.22 11.01 11.51
C ASP A 86 5.75 11.03 11.66
N ASP A 87 6.26 11.05 12.90
CA ASP A 87 7.69 11.00 13.22
C ASP A 87 8.36 9.64 12.95
N VAL A 88 7.58 8.55 12.88
CA VAL A 88 8.12 7.17 12.82
C VAL A 88 7.47 6.29 11.75
N ARG A 89 6.40 6.74 11.07
CA ARG A 89 5.64 5.91 10.11
C ARG A 89 6.52 5.41 8.98
N ASP A 90 7.45 6.23 8.51
CA ASP A 90 8.32 5.91 7.38
C ASP A 90 9.38 4.86 7.72
N GLU A 91 9.65 4.62 9.00
CA GLU A 91 10.52 3.53 9.48
C GLU A 91 9.86 2.13 9.40
N ALA A 92 8.56 2.07 9.08
CA ALA A 92 7.86 0.82 8.87
C ALA A 92 8.30 0.20 7.53
N PRO A 93 8.62 -1.11 7.48
CA PRO A 93 8.87 -1.78 6.22
C PRO A 93 7.66 -1.63 5.28
N LEU A 94 7.97 -1.41 4.00
CA LEU A 94 6.98 -1.22 2.96
C LEU A 94 5.98 -2.37 2.91
N PHE A 95 6.52 -3.59 2.81
CA PHE A 95 5.76 -4.84 2.78
C PHE A 95 5.59 -5.39 4.20
N PRO A 96 4.40 -5.91 4.54
CA PRO A 96 4.25 -6.76 5.70
C PRO A 96 4.99 -8.08 5.48
N LYS A 97 5.24 -8.82 6.57
CA LYS A 97 5.79 -10.19 6.48
C LYS A 97 4.78 -11.13 5.79
N PRO A 98 5.23 -12.21 5.12
CA PRO A 98 4.34 -13.09 4.36
C PRO A 98 3.21 -13.73 5.16
N ASP A 99 3.40 -13.92 6.48
CA ASP A 99 2.45 -14.51 7.41
C ASP A 99 1.76 -13.47 8.32
N ALA A 100 1.79 -12.19 7.94
CA ALA A 100 1.09 -11.14 8.68
C ALA A 100 -0.44 -11.38 8.66
N PRO A 101 -1.16 -11.23 9.79
CA PRO A 101 -2.61 -11.35 9.80
C PRO A 101 -3.30 -10.31 8.90
N ASP A 102 -4.39 -10.70 8.23
CA ASP A 102 -5.16 -9.84 7.31
C ASP A 102 -5.45 -8.42 7.84
N PRO A 103 -5.84 -8.21 9.12
CA PRO A 103 -6.12 -6.85 9.63
C PRO A 103 -4.93 -5.89 9.59
N VAL A 104 -3.70 -6.41 9.57
CA VAL A 104 -2.46 -5.62 9.60
C VAL A 104 -1.58 -5.84 8.36
N ALA A 105 -1.99 -6.73 7.44
CA ALA A 105 -1.29 -7.08 6.20
C ALA A 105 -1.49 -6.04 5.07
N ARG A 106 -1.28 -4.76 5.38
CA ARG A 106 -1.36 -3.65 4.41
C ARG A 106 -0.01 -3.00 4.14
N LEU A 107 0.15 -2.44 2.94
CA LEU A 107 1.31 -1.63 2.57
C LEU A 107 1.38 -0.34 3.40
N ARG A 108 2.58 0.26 3.44
CA ARG A 108 2.88 1.45 4.25
C ARG A 108 1.90 2.59 3.95
N GLU A 109 1.71 2.90 2.67
CA GLU A 109 0.75 3.89 2.21
C GLU A 109 -0.25 3.31 1.18
N PRO A 110 -1.43 3.92 0.99
CA PRO A 110 -2.38 3.45 -0.03
C PRO A 110 -1.79 3.58 -1.44
N ILE A 111 -0.99 4.61 -1.69
CA ILE A 111 -0.37 4.84 -3.00
C ILE A 111 0.65 3.74 -3.36
N ASP A 112 1.23 3.08 -2.36
CA ASP A 112 2.15 1.96 -2.58
C ASP A 112 1.47 0.74 -3.21
N GLN A 113 0.14 0.65 -3.20
CA GLN A 113 -0.58 -0.40 -3.92
C GLN A 113 -0.54 -0.19 -5.44
N CYS A 114 -0.15 1.00 -5.90
CA CYS A 114 -0.06 1.33 -7.31
C CYS A 114 1.35 1.10 -7.84
N CYS A 115 1.44 0.48 -9.02
CA CYS A 115 2.71 0.41 -9.75
C CYS A 115 3.11 1.79 -10.26
N SER A 116 4.22 2.37 -9.79
CA SER A 116 4.76 3.67 -10.19
C SER A 116 5.02 3.80 -11.69
N ARG A 117 5.26 2.67 -12.38
CA ARG A 117 5.42 2.63 -13.84
C ARG A 117 4.08 2.64 -14.58
N CYS A 118 3.22 1.63 -14.35
CA CYS A 118 2.01 1.45 -15.16
C CYS A 118 0.73 2.07 -14.57
N GLY A 119 0.79 2.59 -13.35
CA GLY A 119 -0.32 3.21 -12.63
C GLY A 119 -1.43 2.25 -12.21
N VAL A 120 -1.23 0.94 -12.35
CA VAL A 120 -2.23 -0.08 -12.01
C VAL A 120 -2.10 -0.42 -10.53
N GLU A 121 -3.21 -0.26 -9.82
CA GLU A 121 -3.39 -0.73 -8.45
C GLU A 121 -3.38 -2.27 -8.40
N ARG A 122 -2.73 -2.83 -7.38
CA ARG A 122 -2.66 -4.26 -7.12
C ARG A 122 -3.31 -4.56 -5.78
N THR A 123 -4.22 -5.52 -5.80
CA THR A 123 -4.89 -6.01 -4.60
C THR A 123 -3.96 -6.89 -3.77
N ASP A 124 -3.14 -7.71 -4.43
CA ASP A 124 -2.13 -8.53 -3.78
C ASP A 124 -0.78 -7.82 -3.75
N SER A 125 -0.24 -7.61 -2.56
CA SER A 125 1.07 -7.02 -2.37
C SER A 125 2.22 -7.97 -2.73
N GLY A 126 1.97 -9.28 -2.83
CA GLY A 126 2.88 -10.27 -3.39
C GLY A 126 3.11 -10.14 -4.91
N ASP A 127 2.29 -9.35 -5.61
CA ASP A 127 2.49 -8.99 -7.03
C ASP A 127 3.32 -7.72 -7.22
N LEU A 128 3.75 -7.10 -6.11
CA LEU A 128 4.54 -5.89 -6.08
C LEU A 128 5.96 -6.18 -5.60
N VAL A 129 6.88 -5.37 -6.10
CA VAL A 129 8.26 -5.23 -5.63
C VAL A 129 8.53 -3.74 -5.45
N ALA A 130 9.52 -3.40 -4.67
CA ALA A 130 10.01 -2.04 -4.52
C ALA A 130 11.45 -1.96 -4.98
N TRP A 131 11.73 -0.93 -5.77
CA TRP A 131 13.08 -0.48 -6.02
C TRP A 131 13.45 0.48 -4.89
N ILE A 132 14.34 0.04 -4.01
CA ILE A 132 14.79 0.79 -2.84
C ILE A 132 15.89 1.76 -3.27
N ASP A 133 15.86 2.98 -2.74
CA ASP A 133 16.83 4.04 -3.02
C ASP A 133 17.09 4.25 -4.53
N PRO A 134 16.04 4.42 -5.36
CA PRO A 134 16.21 4.66 -6.77
C PRO A 134 16.97 5.98 -7.00
N PRO A 135 17.80 6.10 -8.06
CA PRO A 135 18.57 7.32 -8.30
C PRO A 135 17.70 8.57 -8.35
N SER A 136 18.12 9.56 -7.56
CA SER A 136 17.51 10.87 -7.45
C SER A 136 17.51 11.60 -8.79
N GLY A 137 16.33 12.08 -9.20
CA GLY A 137 16.15 12.97 -10.35
C GLY A 137 15.91 14.41 -9.89
N PRO A 138 15.93 15.40 -10.81
CA PRO A 138 15.63 16.79 -10.45
C PRO A 138 14.20 17.00 -9.92
N ASP A 139 13.29 16.06 -10.18
CA ASP A 139 11.88 16.04 -9.74
C ASP A 139 11.61 14.80 -8.87
N GLU A 140 12.45 14.55 -7.86
CA GLU A 140 12.41 13.35 -7.02
C GLU A 140 11.08 13.24 -6.23
N PRO A 141 10.46 12.05 -6.15
CA PRO A 141 9.35 11.85 -5.22
C PRO A 141 9.87 11.91 -3.79
N ASP A 142 9.06 12.43 -2.86
CA ASP A 142 9.38 12.40 -1.42
C ASP A 142 9.62 10.97 -0.88
N SER A 143 9.16 9.93 -1.59
CA SER A 143 9.34 8.54 -1.21
C SER A 143 10.70 8.00 -1.70
N GLY A 144 11.55 7.56 -0.77
CA GLY A 144 12.83 6.87 -1.05
C GLY A 144 12.70 5.48 -1.72
N HIS A 145 11.59 5.19 -2.38
CA HIS A 145 11.34 3.94 -3.10
C HIS A 145 10.34 4.14 -4.26
N PHE A 146 10.38 3.23 -5.23
CA PHE A 146 9.31 3.05 -6.22
C PHE A 146 8.67 1.68 -6.09
N THR A 147 7.33 1.62 -6.03
CA THR A 147 6.60 0.35 -6.04
C THR A 147 6.26 -0.07 -7.46
N LEU A 148 6.67 -1.26 -7.88
CA LEU A 148 6.53 -1.78 -9.24
C LEU A 148 5.79 -3.12 -9.22
N CYS A 149 4.86 -3.35 -10.15
CA CYS A 149 4.36 -4.70 -10.37
C CYS A 149 5.45 -5.57 -11.00
N LYS A 150 5.45 -6.88 -10.72
CA LYS A 150 6.48 -7.83 -11.19
C LYS A 150 6.81 -7.71 -12.68
N SER A 151 5.81 -7.59 -13.56
CA SER A 151 6.05 -7.41 -15.00
C SER A 151 6.78 -6.11 -15.34
N CYS A 152 6.46 -5.00 -14.66
CA CYS A 152 7.13 -3.72 -14.88
C CYS A 152 8.54 -3.72 -14.31
N ALA A 153 8.76 -4.37 -13.16
CA ALA A 153 10.08 -4.52 -12.57
C ALA A 153 11.02 -5.34 -13.46
N GLY A 154 10.57 -6.51 -13.94
CA GLY A 154 11.37 -7.32 -14.88
C GLY A 154 11.66 -6.61 -16.20
N PHE A 155 10.73 -5.79 -16.70
CA PHE A 155 10.99 -4.96 -17.88
C PHE A 155 12.01 -3.86 -17.61
N LEU A 156 11.89 -3.15 -16.48
CA LEU A 156 12.78 -2.06 -16.12
C LEU A 156 14.21 -2.57 -15.89
N ALA A 157 14.35 -3.69 -15.19
CA ALA A 157 15.66 -4.30 -14.94
C ALA A 157 16.38 -4.80 -16.20
N GLU A 158 15.65 -5.08 -17.29
CA GLU A 158 16.26 -5.40 -18.59
C GLU A 158 16.56 -4.16 -19.43
N SER A 159 15.79 -3.08 -19.26
CA SER A 159 15.77 -1.94 -20.19
C SER A 159 16.47 -0.70 -19.67
N ASP A 160 16.75 -0.62 -18.36
CA ASP A 160 17.35 0.53 -17.71
C ASP A 160 18.43 0.07 -16.73
N ALA A 161 19.69 0.36 -17.06
CA ALA A 161 20.87 -0.02 -16.27
C ALA A 161 20.93 0.63 -14.88
N ARG A 162 20.01 1.53 -14.55
CA ARG A 162 19.89 2.08 -13.20
C ARG A 162 19.17 1.12 -12.26
N CYS A 163 18.27 0.29 -12.76
CA CYS A 163 17.46 -0.63 -11.97
C CYS A 163 18.08 -2.03 -12.04
N GLU A 164 18.90 -2.38 -11.07
CA GLU A 164 19.46 -3.73 -10.99
C GLU A 164 18.51 -4.67 -10.23
N TYR A 165 18.57 -5.97 -10.55
CA TYR A 165 17.73 -6.96 -9.87
C TYR A 165 17.98 -7.04 -8.36
N GLU A 166 19.18 -6.68 -7.91
CA GLU A 166 19.59 -6.72 -6.51
C GLU A 166 18.96 -5.59 -5.67
N ASP A 167 18.63 -4.47 -6.31
CA ASP A 167 17.99 -3.31 -5.66
C ASP A 167 16.47 -3.49 -5.51
N LEU A 168 15.93 -4.55 -6.12
CA LEU A 168 14.52 -4.91 -6.05
C LEU A 168 14.25 -5.80 -4.84
N THR A 169 13.37 -5.32 -3.99
CA THR A 169 12.88 -6.05 -2.82
C THR A 169 11.38 -6.32 -2.96
N GLY A 170 10.83 -7.30 -2.27
CA GLY A 170 9.40 -7.60 -2.34
C GLY A 170 8.90 -8.25 -1.07
N MET A 171 7.63 -8.65 -1.08
CA MET A 171 7.11 -9.50 -0.02
C MET A 171 7.75 -10.90 -0.11
N GLY A 172 8.77 -11.14 0.71
CA GLY A 172 9.49 -12.42 0.77
C GLY A 172 10.64 -12.55 -0.24
N ARG A 173 10.97 -13.79 -0.63
CA ARG A 173 12.10 -14.07 -1.54
C ARG A 173 11.73 -13.73 -2.98
N LEU A 174 12.41 -12.74 -3.55
CA LEU A 174 12.31 -12.40 -4.96
C LEU A 174 13.26 -13.29 -5.79
N GLN A 175 12.78 -13.84 -6.91
CA GLN A 175 13.59 -14.66 -7.81
C GLN A 175 13.77 -13.95 -9.16
N ILE A 176 15.02 -13.80 -9.62
CA ILE A 176 15.36 -13.13 -10.89
C ILE A 176 14.62 -13.75 -12.07
N HIS A 177 14.51 -15.08 -12.10
CA HIS A 177 13.80 -15.80 -13.16
C HIS A 177 12.31 -15.46 -13.21
N GLU A 178 11.67 -15.23 -12.05
CA GLU A 178 10.25 -14.86 -12.00
C GLU A 178 10.02 -13.49 -12.64
N LEU A 179 10.84 -12.51 -12.31
CA LEU A 179 10.74 -11.18 -12.92
C LEU A 179 11.06 -11.23 -14.42
N SER A 180 12.10 -11.96 -14.79
CA SER A 180 12.51 -12.13 -16.19
C SER A 180 11.40 -12.75 -17.04
N THR A 181 10.67 -13.76 -16.54
CA THR A 181 9.59 -14.41 -17.30
C THR A 181 8.37 -13.50 -17.48
N ARG A 182 8.07 -12.64 -16.50
CA ARG A 182 6.92 -11.72 -16.53
C ARG A 182 7.16 -10.42 -17.29
N ARG A 183 8.41 -10.10 -17.66
CA ARG A 183 8.78 -8.82 -18.29
C ARG A 183 8.02 -8.52 -19.59
N LEU A 184 7.69 -9.57 -20.34
CA LEU A 184 6.98 -9.46 -21.61
C LEU A 184 5.54 -8.96 -21.43
N ASP A 185 4.97 -9.10 -20.24
CA ASP A 185 3.62 -8.68 -19.88
C ASP A 185 3.55 -7.23 -19.39
N ALA A 186 4.68 -6.53 -19.31
CA ALA A 186 4.71 -5.12 -18.97
C ALA A 186 3.79 -4.32 -19.91
N ARG A 187 3.12 -3.28 -19.42
CA ARG A 187 2.26 -2.44 -20.28
C ARG A 187 3.10 -1.54 -21.20
N VAL A 188 2.61 -1.31 -22.42
CA VAL A 188 3.23 -0.44 -23.44
C VAL A 188 3.45 0.97 -22.91
N ARG A 189 2.42 1.52 -22.26
CA ARG A 189 2.41 2.91 -21.83
C ARG A 189 2.52 2.99 -20.32
N PRO A 190 3.71 3.25 -19.77
CA PRO A 190 3.82 3.78 -18.44
C PRO A 190 3.27 5.21 -18.45
N SER A 191 2.60 5.60 -17.38
CA SER A 191 1.71 6.76 -17.31
C SER A 191 2.39 8.05 -17.81
N LEU A 192 1.61 8.97 -18.42
CA LEU A 192 2.08 10.34 -18.75
C LEU A 192 2.63 11.10 -17.53
N PHE A 193 2.43 10.55 -16.33
CA PHE A 193 2.77 11.11 -15.03
C PHE A 193 3.66 10.14 -14.24
N ALA A 194 4.21 9.11 -14.88
CA ALA A 194 5.20 8.26 -14.25
C ALA A 194 6.45 9.09 -13.94
N PRO A 195 7.07 8.91 -12.76
CA PRO A 195 8.37 9.49 -12.48
C PRO A 195 9.39 9.14 -13.58
N PRO A 196 10.27 10.08 -14.00
CA PRO A 196 11.22 9.87 -15.10
C PRO A 196 12.06 8.59 -14.98
N GLN A 197 12.36 8.16 -13.75
CA GLN A 197 13.12 6.95 -13.43
C GLN A 197 12.42 5.67 -13.88
N VAL A 198 11.09 5.65 -13.93
CA VAL A 198 10.29 4.47 -14.27
C VAL A 198 9.49 4.66 -15.57
N ALA A 199 9.65 5.80 -16.25
CA ALA A 199 8.91 6.18 -17.45
C ALA A 199 9.35 5.46 -18.74
N VAL A 200 10.26 4.47 -18.65
CA VAL A 200 10.78 3.72 -19.81
C VAL A 200 9.64 3.01 -20.55
N ARG A 201 9.44 3.41 -21.80
CA ARG A 201 8.40 2.89 -22.69
C ARG A 201 8.89 1.65 -23.41
N ARG A 202 8.09 0.58 -23.42
CA ARG A 202 8.34 -0.58 -24.29
C ARG A 202 7.71 -0.39 -25.66
N GLU A 203 8.23 -1.08 -26.66
CA GLU A 203 7.59 -1.12 -27.97
C GLU A 203 6.29 -1.93 -27.96
N PRO A 204 5.24 -1.48 -28.69
CA PRO A 204 4.07 -2.29 -29.01
C PRO A 204 4.42 -3.53 -29.83
N ARG A 205 3.84 -4.69 -29.49
CA ARG A 205 4.09 -5.95 -30.19
C ARG A 205 2.95 -6.37 -31.11
N THR A 206 1.73 -5.95 -30.81
CA THR A 206 0.55 -6.30 -31.60
C THR A 206 0.06 -5.12 -32.44
N LEU A 207 -0.67 -5.39 -33.52
CA LEU A 207 -1.34 -4.34 -34.29
C LEU A 207 -2.31 -3.55 -33.42
N ARG A 208 -3.06 -4.23 -32.54
CA ARG A 208 -3.95 -3.59 -31.57
C ARG A 208 -3.19 -2.62 -30.67
N GLU A 209 -2.05 -3.03 -30.13
CA GLU A 209 -1.21 -2.16 -29.29
C GLU A 209 -0.67 -0.96 -30.07
N ARG A 210 -0.17 -1.16 -31.30
CA ARG A 210 0.29 -0.05 -32.15
C ARG A 210 -0.82 0.96 -32.41
N VAL A 211 -1.99 0.47 -32.84
CA VAL A 211 -3.16 1.33 -33.09
C VAL A 211 -3.57 2.07 -31.82
N LEU A 212 -3.62 1.39 -30.66
CA LEU A 212 -4.05 2.02 -29.42
C LEU A 212 -3.02 3.00 -28.85
N PHE A 213 -1.70 2.75 -28.95
CA PHE A 213 -0.67 3.48 -28.20
C PHE A 213 0.23 4.38 -29.04
N ASP A 214 0.37 4.14 -30.35
CA ASP A 214 1.14 5.00 -31.27
C ASP A 214 0.27 6.03 -31.99
N THR A 215 -1.05 5.97 -31.82
CA THR A 215 -2.00 6.93 -32.44
C THR A 215 -2.66 7.83 -31.38
N PRO A 216 -3.32 8.92 -31.81
CA PRO A 216 -4.13 9.75 -30.91
C PRO A 216 -5.26 9.00 -30.18
N LEU A 217 -5.66 7.80 -30.64
CA LEU A 217 -6.67 6.97 -29.96
C LEU A 217 -6.31 6.68 -28.49
N ARG A 218 -5.02 6.70 -28.15
CA ARG A 218 -4.55 6.56 -26.76
C ARG A 218 -5.19 7.57 -25.80
N PHE A 219 -5.49 8.78 -26.27
CA PHE A 219 -6.09 9.84 -25.45
C PHE A 219 -7.57 9.59 -25.18
N VAL A 220 -8.24 8.84 -26.06
CA VAL A 220 -9.63 8.42 -25.91
C VAL A 220 -9.73 7.18 -25.02
N PHE A 221 -8.84 6.20 -25.18
CA PHE A 221 -9.03 4.87 -24.58
C PHE A 221 -8.18 4.56 -23.35
N THR A 222 -7.11 5.32 -23.06
CA THR A 222 -6.08 4.88 -22.09
C THR A 222 -5.63 5.93 -21.08
N GLY A 223 -6.15 7.16 -21.13
CA GLY A 223 -5.69 8.26 -20.27
C GLY A 223 -6.77 8.81 -19.32
N PRO A 224 -6.37 9.56 -18.27
CA PRO A 224 -7.31 10.23 -17.37
C PRO A 224 -8.16 11.29 -18.09
N VAL A 225 -7.64 11.82 -19.21
CA VAL A 225 -8.30 12.79 -20.08
C VAL A 225 -9.39 12.16 -20.96
N ARG A 226 -9.61 10.83 -20.89
CA ARG A 226 -10.61 10.11 -21.71
C ARG A 226 -12.00 10.75 -21.64
N TRP A 227 -12.41 11.15 -20.44
CA TRP A 227 -13.72 11.74 -20.19
C TRP A 227 -13.81 13.16 -20.69
N LEU A 228 -12.71 13.89 -20.63
CA LEU A 228 -12.62 15.26 -21.13
C LEU A 228 -12.64 15.25 -22.66
N VAL A 229 -11.87 14.36 -23.31
CA VAL A 229 -11.93 14.14 -24.76
C VAL A 229 -13.30 13.65 -25.20
N ALA A 230 -13.87 12.64 -24.54
CA ALA A 230 -15.21 12.15 -24.84
C ALA A 230 -16.26 13.27 -24.67
N GLY A 231 -16.17 14.05 -23.59
CA GLY A 231 -17.06 15.18 -23.32
C GLY A 231 -16.94 16.28 -24.39
N THR A 232 -15.72 16.67 -24.78
CA THR A 232 -15.50 17.67 -25.84
C THR A 232 -15.99 17.17 -27.19
N THR A 233 -15.72 15.91 -27.55
CA THR A 233 -16.22 15.31 -28.80
C THR A 233 -17.75 15.30 -28.83
N LEU A 234 -18.39 14.91 -27.72
CA LEU A 234 -19.85 14.85 -27.60
C LEU A 234 -20.48 16.25 -27.64
N TYR A 235 -19.84 17.24 -27.01
CA TYR A 235 -20.23 18.65 -27.07
C TYR A 235 -20.16 19.19 -28.52
N VAL A 236 -19.06 18.97 -29.23
CA VAL A 236 -18.90 19.41 -30.63
C VAL A 236 -19.97 18.77 -31.51
N LEU A 237 -20.18 17.46 -31.40
CA LEU A 237 -21.22 16.75 -32.17
C LEU A 237 -22.63 17.29 -31.88
N ALA A 238 -22.95 17.57 -30.61
CA ALA A 238 -24.22 18.18 -30.24
C ALA A 238 -24.37 19.58 -30.85
N THR A 239 -23.36 20.45 -30.75
CA THR A 239 -23.42 21.79 -31.34
C THR A 239 -23.63 21.76 -32.86
N LEU A 240 -22.96 20.86 -33.57
CA LEU A 240 -23.13 20.69 -35.01
C LEU A 240 -24.53 20.19 -35.39
N LEU A 241 -25.11 19.28 -34.61
CA LEU A 241 -26.50 18.81 -34.80
C LEU A 241 -27.52 19.94 -34.55
N PHE A 242 -27.31 20.75 -33.52
CA PHE A 242 -28.22 21.86 -33.19
C PHE A 242 -28.10 23.05 -34.14
N THR A 243 -26.95 23.29 -34.76
CA THR A 243 -26.80 24.34 -35.79
C THR A 243 -27.28 23.91 -37.19
N SER A 244 -27.63 22.63 -37.36
CA SER A 244 -28.10 22.06 -38.63
C SER A 244 -29.62 21.83 -38.67
N LEU A 245 -30.34 22.26 -37.63
CA LEU A 245 -31.81 22.27 -37.48
C LEU A 245 -32.33 23.70 -37.54
#